data_AF-A0A845R7P0-F1
#
_entry.id   AF-A0A845R7P0-F1
#
_cell.length_a   1.000
_cell.length_b   1.000
_cell.length_c   1.000
_cell.angle_alpha   90.00
_cell.angle_beta   90.00
_cell.angle_gamma   90.00
#
_symmetry.space_group_name_H-M   'P 1'
#
loop_
_entity.id
_entity.type
_entity.pdbx_description
1 polymer ?
#
loop_
_entity_poly.entity_id
_entity_poly.type
_entity_poly.pdbx_seq_one_letter_code
_entity_poly.pdbx_strand_id
1 'polypeptide(L)'
;MDNQLKDFFFDEQDRGQLVFENDPEYNDLMEQSLSLFPDKNLPKAIFHLLETSNCISFAHGLRLGLRLKEWAQKAPLERSCQPQAD
;
A
#
# COMPACT_ATOMS: atom_id res chain seq x y z
N MET A 1 2.45 -14.44 -6.60
CA MET A 1 2.33 -13.84 -5.27
C MET A 1 1.67 -14.87 -4.37
N ASP A 2 2.02 -14.93 -3.10
CA ASP A 2 1.31 -15.78 -2.13
C ASP A 2 -0.17 -15.35 -2.06
N ASN A 3 -1.09 -16.31 -2.11
CA ASN A 3 -2.53 -16.04 -2.06
C ASN A 3 -2.91 -15.41 -0.72
N GLN A 4 -2.25 -15.77 0.38
CA GLN A 4 -2.53 -15.18 1.69
C GLN A 4 -2.25 -13.67 1.73
N LEU A 5 -1.16 -13.23 1.08
CA LEU A 5 -0.80 -11.81 1.02
C LEU A 5 -1.75 -11.02 0.12
N LYS A 6 -2.25 -11.66 -0.93
CA LYS A 6 -3.25 -11.07 -1.83
C LYS A 6 -4.61 -10.93 -1.14
N ASP A 7 -5.03 -11.95 -0.39
CA ASP A 7 -6.27 -11.89 0.40
C ASP A 7 -6.18 -10.82 1.48
N PHE A 8 -5.01 -10.70 2.14
CA PHE A 8 -4.77 -9.64 3.12
C PHE A 8 -4.80 -8.23 2.50
N PHE A 9 -4.30 -8.07 1.27
CA PHE A 9 -4.42 -6.80 0.55
C PHE A 9 -5.88 -6.38 0.35
N PHE A 10 -6.74 -7.28 -0.11
CA PHE A 10 -8.16 -6.96 -0.31
C PHE A 10 -8.89 -6.69 1.01
N ASP A 11 -8.62 -7.50 2.05
CA ASP A 11 -9.21 -7.29 3.39
C ASP A 11 -8.82 -5.93 3.98
N GLU A 12 -7.57 -5.49 3.80
CA GLU A 12 -7.13 -4.16 4.23
C GLU A 12 -7.76 -3.02 3.41
N GLN A 13 -8.00 -3.21 2.11
CA GLN A 13 -8.75 -2.22 1.31
C GLN A 13 -10.19 -2.07 1.81
N ASP A 14 -10.87 -3.19 2.07
CA ASP A 14 -12.25 -3.22 2.55
C ASP A 14 -12.36 -2.60 3.95
N ARG A 15 -11.47 -2.97 4.87
CA ARG A 15 -11.44 -2.45 6.25
C ARG A 15 -11.02 -0.99 6.32
N GLY A 16 -10.05 -0.60 5.51
CA GLY A 16 -9.57 0.76 5.40
C GLY A 16 -10.60 1.71 4.80
N GLN A 17 -11.71 1.19 4.26
CA GLN A 17 -12.70 1.97 3.50
C GLN A 17 -12.00 2.81 2.44
N LEU A 18 -10.99 2.22 1.77
CA LEU A 18 -10.26 2.85 0.68
C LEU A 18 -11.13 2.83 -0.58
N VAL A 19 -12.23 3.59 -0.51
CA VAL A 19 -13.16 3.82 -1.59
C VAL A 19 -12.57 4.97 -2.40
N PHE A 20 -11.74 4.64 -3.38
CA PHE A 20 -11.10 5.62 -4.25
C PHE A 20 -12.14 6.49 -4.98
N GLU A 21 -13.33 5.93 -5.25
CA GLU A 21 -14.46 6.60 -5.88
C GLU A 21 -15.06 7.72 -5.03
N ASN A 22 -14.69 7.84 -3.75
CA ASN A 22 -15.07 8.99 -2.93
C ASN A 22 -14.12 10.18 -3.10
N ASP A 23 -12.96 9.99 -3.72
CA ASP A 23 -11.99 11.05 -4.02
C ASP A 23 -12.32 11.69 -5.39
N PRO A 24 -12.66 13.00 -5.44
CA PRO A 24 -12.99 13.67 -6.70
C PRO A 24 -11.84 13.68 -7.70
N GLU A 25 -10.59 13.84 -7.25
CA GLU A 25 -9.42 13.88 -8.13
C GLU A 25 -9.18 12.49 -8.75
N TYR A 26 -9.38 11.43 -7.98
CA TYR A 26 -9.35 10.06 -8.50
C TYR A 26 -10.38 9.85 -9.61
N ASN A 27 -11.63 10.28 -9.39
CA ASN A 27 -12.70 10.14 -10.38
C ASN A 27 -12.41 10.91 -11.66
N ASP A 28 -11.93 12.16 -11.55
CA ASP A 28 -11.59 12.98 -12.71
C ASP A 28 -10.47 12.35 -13.54
N LEU A 29 -9.43 11.83 -12.88
CA LEU A 29 -8.32 11.13 -13.54
C LEU A 29 -8.76 9.79 -14.16
N MET A 30 -9.65 9.07 -13.48
CA MET A 30 -10.23 7.82 -13.99
C MET A 30 -11.07 8.09 -15.24
N GLU A 31 -11.94 9.10 -15.22
CA GLU A 31 -12.76 9.45 -16.39
C GLU A 31 -11.87 9.87 -17.59
N GLN A 32 -10.87 10.71 -17.35
CA GLN A 32 -9.89 11.09 -18.37
C GLN A 32 -9.17 9.87 -18.95
N SER A 33 -8.75 8.94 -18.09
CA SER A 33 -8.06 7.72 -18.52
C SER A 33 -8.98 6.81 -19.34
N LEU A 34 -10.22 6.64 -18.91
CA LEU A 34 -11.22 5.82 -19.62
C LEU A 34 -11.61 6.42 -20.98
N SER A 35 -11.58 7.75 -21.11
CA SER A 35 -11.87 8.45 -22.37
C SER A 35 -10.92 8.11 -23.51
N LEU A 36 -9.73 7.57 -23.20
CA LEU A 36 -8.74 7.11 -24.18
C LEU A 36 -9.16 5.81 -24.88
N PHE A 37 -10.15 5.08 -24.35
CA PHE A 37 -10.62 3.81 -24.87
C PHE A 37 -11.97 3.97 -25.58
N PRO A 38 -12.18 3.36 -26.77
CA PRO A 38 -13.41 3.53 -27.55
C PRO A 38 -14.69 3.18 -26.78
N ASP A 39 -14.63 2.15 -25.94
CA ASP A 39 -15.78 1.65 -25.17
C ASP A 39 -15.86 2.28 -23.77
N LYS A 40 -15.02 3.28 -23.47
CA LYS A 40 -14.83 3.87 -22.13
C LYS A 40 -14.57 2.84 -21.03
N ASN A 41 -14.03 1.69 -21.42
CA ASN A 41 -13.72 0.58 -20.52
C ASN A 41 -12.22 0.30 -20.57
N LEU A 42 -11.65 0.09 -19.38
CA LEU A 42 -10.25 -0.28 -19.27
C LEU A 42 -10.04 -1.70 -19.83
N PRO A 43 -9.09 -1.90 -20.76
CA PRO A 43 -8.76 -3.24 -21.22
C PRO A 43 -8.37 -4.15 -20.06
N LYS A 44 -8.88 -5.38 -20.06
CA LYS A 44 -8.66 -6.36 -18.98
C LYS A 44 -7.19 -6.58 -18.63
N ALA A 45 -6.29 -6.55 -19.63
CA ALA A 45 -4.86 -6.68 -19.41
C ALA A 45 -4.28 -5.49 -18.61
N ILE A 46 -4.74 -4.27 -18.88
CA ILE A 46 -4.32 -3.07 -18.13
C ILE A 46 -4.89 -3.12 -16.71
N PHE A 47 -6.16 -3.48 -16.56
CA PHE A 47 -6.77 -3.68 -15.24
C PHE A 47 -5.96 -4.67 -14.39
N HIS A 48 -5.66 -5.86 -14.92
CA HIS A 48 -4.86 -6.85 -14.21
C HIS A 48 -3.43 -6.37 -13.91
N LEU A 49 -2.82 -5.58 -14.79
CA LEU A 49 -1.52 -4.98 -14.55
C LEU A 49 -1.56 -4.04 -13.35
N LEU A 50 -2.55 -3.14 -13.29
CA LEU A 50 -2.75 -2.20 -12.18
C LEU A 50 -2.97 -2.95 -10.87
N GLU A 51 -3.90 -3.91 -10.85
CA GLU A 51 -4.18 -4.75 -9.68
C GLU A 51 -2.92 -5.48 -9.18
N THR A 52 -2.16 -6.06 -10.10
CA THR A 52 -0.92 -6.77 -9.74
C THR A 52 0.12 -5.79 -9.19
N SER A 53 0.25 -4.61 -9.79
CA SER A 53 1.21 -3.58 -9.36
C SER A 53 0.86 -3.00 -7.99
N ASN A 54 -0.44 -2.84 -7.69
CA ASN A 54 -0.95 -2.41 -6.38
C ASN A 54 -0.65 -3.46 -5.31
N CYS A 55 -0.94 -4.74 -5.59
CA CYS A 55 -0.61 -5.83 -4.68
C CYS A 55 0.90 -5.89 -4.39
N ILE A 56 1.75 -5.71 -5.41
CA ILE A 56 3.22 -5.70 -5.23
C ILE A 56 3.63 -4.51 -4.36
N SER A 57 3.13 -3.31 -4.65
CA SER A 57 3.42 -2.10 -3.87
C SER A 57 3.02 -2.27 -2.40
N PHE A 58 1.83 -2.83 -2.16
CA PHE A 58 1.35 -3.17 -0.81
C PHE A 58 2.29 -4.14 -0.10
N ALA A 59 2.69 -5.24 -0.74
CA ALA A 59 3.62 -6.22 -0.17
C ALA A 59 4.95 -5.58 0.26
N HIS A 60 5.49 -4.69 -0.59
CA HIS A 60 6.71 -3.95 -0.28
C HIS A 60 6.52 -2.98 0.88
N GLY A 61 5.40 -2.24 0.91
CA GLY A 61 5.03 -1.33 1.98
C GLY A 61 4.87 -2.06 3.32
N LEU A 62 4.13 -3.16 3.35
CA LEU A 62 3.93 -3.99 4.53
C LEU A 62 5.27 -4.50 5.09
N ARG A 63 6.14 -5.04 4.22
CA ARG A 63 7.48 -5.50 4.62
C ARG A 63 8.34 -4.38 5.18
N LEU A 64 8.24 -3.17 4.64
CA LEU A 64 8.95 -2.01 5.19
C LEU A 64 8.39 -1.63 6.57
N GLY A 65 7.07 -1.53 6.72
CA GLY A 65 6.40 -1.20 7.96
C GLY A 65 6.74 -2.16 9.11
N LEU A 66 6.73 -3.47 8.84
CA LEU A 66 7.14 -4.49 9.82
C LEU A 66 8.59 -4.29 10.29
N ARG A 67 9.52 -4.05 9.35
CA ARG A 67 10.93 -3.79 9.69
C ARG A 67 11.12 -2.50 10.49
N LEU A 68 10.37 -1.45 10.18
CA LEU A 68 10.40 -0.19 10.93
C LEU A 68 9.86 -0.39 12.35
N LYS A 69 8.79 -1.17 12.51
CA LYS A 69 8.23 -1.52 13.83
C LYS A 69 9.25 -2.29 14.67
N GLU A 70 9.91 -3.30 14.10
CA GLU A 70 10.97 -4.04 14.79
C GLU A 70 12.15 -3.13 15.19
N TRP A 71 12.57 -2.24 14.30
CA TRP A 71 13.62 -1.27 14.59
C TRP A 71 13.25 -0.36 15.76
N ALA A 72 12.03 0.19 15.75
CA ALA A 72 11.54 1.08 16.81
C ALA A 72 11.43 0.35 18.16
N GLN A 73 11.02 -0.92 18.15
CA GLN A 73 10.91 -1.73 19.37
C GLN A 73 12.27 -2.13 19.96
N LYS A 74 13.32 -2.23 19.13
CA LYS A 74 14.70 -2.48 19.59
C LYS A 74 15.38 -1.23 20.16
N ALA A 75 14.80 -0.05 19.99
CA ALA A 75 15.32 1.21 20.51
C ALA A 75 14.53 1.63 21.76
N PRO A 76 14.70 0.97 22.93
CA PRO A 76 15.65 1.52 23.90
C PRO A 76 16.22 0.52 24.93
N LEU A 77 17.54 0.25 24.91
CA LEU A 77 18.30 -0.19 26.10
C LEU A 77 19.76 0.35 26.18
N GLU A 78 20.25 1.14 25.21
CA GLU A 78 21.62 1.70 25.23
C GLU A 78 21.68 3.23 25.41
N ARG A 79 20.71 3.84 26.11
CA ARG A 79 20.79 5.27 26.52
C ARG A 79 20.76 5.49 28.03
N SER A 80 21.01 4.44 28.82
CA SER A 80 21.10 4.54 30.27
C SER A 80 22.34 3.83 30.79
N CYS A 81 23.52 4.33 30.41
CA CYS A 81 24.74 4.20 31.20
C CYS A 81 25.83 5.09 30.61
N GLN A 82 25.89 6.34 31.06
CA GLN A 82 27.14 6.96 31.54
C GLN A 82 26.81 8.31 32.17
N PRO A 83 26.79 8.36 33.51
CA PRO A 83 27.42 9.44 34.23
C PRO A 83 28.55 8.82 35.05
N GLN A 84 29.79 9.04 34.64
CA GLN A 84 30.88 9.07 35.61
C GLN A 84 31.71 10.30 35.33
N ALA A 85 31.46 11.31 36.16
CA ALA A 85 32.45 12.27 36.57
C ALA A 85 33.61 11.51 37.22
N ASP A 86 34.84 11.92 36.91
CA ASP A 86 35.92 12.22 37.85
C ASP A 86 36.89 13.21 37.18
#